data_AF-A0A5N6W8D9-F1
#
_entry.id   AF-A0A5N6W8D9-F1
#
_cell.length_a   1.000
_cell.length_b   1.000
_cell.length_c   1.000
_cell.angle_alpha   90.00
_cell.angle_beta   90.00
_cell.angle_gamma   90.00
#
_symmetry.space_group_name_H-M   'P 1'
#
loop_
_entity.id
_entity.type
_entity.pdbx_description
1 polymer ?
#
loop_
_entity_poly.entity_id
_entity_poly.type
_entity_poly.pdbx_seq_one_letter_code
_entity_poly.pdbx_strand_id
1 'polypeptide(L)'
;MAYFLWDDEGVAQFVKYFEPELEEQFYSLPSNVERSDVFRIMVAKWIGGIYGDMDTEPLRNPSSWITTDDLRNWEDSETNQTYKAAGPIRAIVGLEADCPPESDAYWRMGYAGPVQLTQWSLAAAPGHPIFQTFLDRLSANLKNTTFRRGSRIHGTEDQEALNRIDPLVLTGPAAFTEAVKEWLETTIRLRWNALSGLTDGGQSKVVGDILVLPITGFSPGRGLYGNMGSKSVGDPSARLFHHAQGSWRKTDFVVEVGKFCRTFTIPIMRVLWFLKRLSRMVRGQSLRRLAFPITLLIVATSLGLYLLLAYSLANDPRLVPIAFQEAKSILLVTAHPDDETLFFSPTITYRENDANVKRSLLVISSGNYDGLGDKRQSELHSSCEKLGISEDQCVVLDIAELQDNPKQWWDGDMVKDLVSSYKEKWHVDLIVTFDQGGISGHINHRSVSAGVRKYVQSTPDAPAAYMLQSTPLLRKYSSLLDLIPTSIPFAWRILKALLTTPLSKEVEHNTVHDVVPLLAYNNKALIVSSWKTYRISRSAFSQHDSQIAQQLTIR
;
A
#
# COMPACT_ATOMS: atom_id res chain seq x y z
N MET A 1 12.00 9.92 -37.71
CA MET A 1 11.75 10.40 -36.34
C MET A 1 13.11 10.58 -35.70
N ALA A 2 13.43 11.78 -35.21
CA ALA A 2 14.67 12.00 -34.46
C ALA A 2 14.35 11.84 -32.98
N TYR A 3 15.22 11.14 -32.24
CA TYR A 3 15.14 11.02 -30.79
C TYR A 3 16.15 11.98 -30.18
N PHE A 4 15.69 12.83 -29.26
CA PHE A 4 16.57 13.67 -28.47
C PHE A 4 16.81 12.98 -27.14
N LEU A 5 18.07 12.72 -26.82
CA LEU A 5 18.50 12.19 -25.54
C LEU A 5 19.21 13.32 -24.79
N TRP A 6 18.82 13.53 -23.54
CA TRP A 6 19.36 14.57 -22.68
C TRP A 6 20.06 13.88 -21.51
N ASP A 7 21.35 14.16 -21.33
CA ASP A 7 22.06 13.85 -20.10
C ASP A 7 21.96 15.04 -19.12
N ASP A 8 22.53 14.90 -17.93
CA ASP A 8 22.43 15.92 -16.88
C ASP A 8 23.02 17.27 -17.31
N GLU A 9 24.09 17.26 -18.12
CA GLU A 9 24.70 18.47 -18.67
C GLU A 9 23.79 19.12 -19.71
N GLY A 10 23.21 18.33 -20.63
CA GLY A 10 22.25 18.81 -21.61
C GLY A 10 21.00 19.39 -20.96
N VAL A 11 20.49 18.76 -19.89
CA VAL A 11 19.37 19.30 -19.09
C VAL A 11 19.76 20.65 -18.49
N ALA A 12 20.93 20.76 -17.87
CA ALA A 12 21.40 22.00 -17.27
C ALA A 12 21.55 23.13 -18.29
N GLN A 13 22.17 22.84 -19.43
CA GLN A 13 22.32 23.81 -20.53
C GLN A 13 20.95 24.25 -21.07
N PHE A 14 20.02 23.32 -21.22
CA PHE A 14 18.66 23.63 -21.69
C PHE A 14 17.91 24.54 -20.72
N VAL A 15 17.87 24.18 -19.44
CA VAL A 15 17.18 24.97 -18.40
C VAL A 15 17.78 26.38 -18.33
N LYS A 16 19.10 26.49 -18.29
CA LYS A 16 19.80 27.77 -18.24
C LYS A 16 19.55 28.65 -19.47
N TYR A 17 19.40 28.04 -20.65
CA TYR A 17 19.19 28.80 -21.89
C TYR A 17 17.72 29.21 -22.08
N PHE A 18 16.78 28.31 -21.83
CA PHE A 18 15.36 28.52 -22.14
C PHE A 18 14.53 29.01 -20.95
N GLU A 19 14.91 28.67 -19.72
CA GLU A 19 14.17 28.98 -18.48
C GLU A 19 15.11 29.44 -17.34
N PRO A 20 16.01 30.43 -17.56
CA PRO A 20 17.02 30.82 -16.57
C PRO A 20 16.40 31.28 -15.24
N GLU A 21 15.21 31.88 -15.27
CA GLU A 21 14.49 32.35 -14.08
C GLU A 21 13.95 31.20 -13.21
N LEU A 22 13.80 29.99 -13.79
CA LEU A 22 13.36 28.80 -13.08
C LEU A 22 14.52 27.89 -12.68
N GLU A 23 15.76 28.19 -13.06
CA GLU A 23 16.93 27.31 -12.83
C GLU A 23 17.09 26.95 -11.35
N GLU A 24 17.10 27.95 -10.46
CA GLU A 24 17.21 27.74 -9.01
C GLU A 24 16.04 26.90 -8.47
N GLN A 25 14.81 27.21 -8.90
CA GLN A 25 13.61 26.50 -8.47
C GLN A 25 13.62 25.04 -8.96
N PHE A 26 14.02 24.81 -10.21
CA PHE A 26 14.11 23.49 -10.83
C PHE A 26 15.11 22.58 -10.08
N TYR A 27 16.28 23.11 -9.72
CA TYR A 27 17.28 22.35 -8.97
C TYR A 27 16.97 22.24 -7.47
N SER A 28 16.09 23.10 -6.94
CA SER A 28 15.58 22.97 -5.56
C SER A 28 14.58 21.82 -5.37
N LEU A 29 14.01 21.28 -6.47
CA LEU A 29 13.06 20.16 -6.40
C LEU A 29 13.69 18.94 -5.72
N PRO A 30 12.97 18.23 -4.85
CA PRO A 30 13.58 17.26 -3.96
C PRO A 30 13.99 15.95 -4.66
N SER A 31 13.30 15.54 -5.72
CA SER A 31 13.60 14.30 -6.43
C SER A 31 13.95 14.48 -7.92
N ASN A 32 14.65 13.50 -8.48
CA ASN A 32 14.89 13.41 -9.93
C ASN A 32 13.59 13.19 -10.73
N VAL A 33 12.58 12.57 -10.12
CA VAL A 33 11.28 12.34 -10.77
C VAL A 33 10.60 13.68 -11.02
N GLU A 34 10.54 14.55 -10.01
CA GLU A 34 9.96 15.89 -10.15
C GLU A 34 10.73 16.75 -11.16
N ARG A 35 12.07 16.69 -11.15
CA ARG A 35 12.88 17.33 -12.20
C ARG A 35 12.53 16.81 -13.60
N SER A 36 12.33 15.51 -13.75
CA SER A 36 11.92 14.91 -15.03
C SER A 36 10.50 15.32 -15.44
N ASP A 37 9.58 15.45 -14.49
CA ASP A 37 8.20 15.95 -14.70
C ASP A 37 8.18 17.38 -15.19
N VAL A 38 9.04 18.24 -14.66
CA VAL A 38 9.13 19.64 -15.09
C VAL A 38 9.90 19.75 -16.40
N PHE A 39 11.00 19.01 -16.57
CA PHE A 39 11.84 19.10 -17.75
C PHE A 39 11.10 18.67 -19.02
N ARG A 40 10.29 17.60 -18.98
CA ARG A 40 9.47 17.18 -20.14
C ARG A 40 8.50 18.28 -20.58
N ILE A 41 7.98 19.07 -19.63
CA ILE A 41 7.07 20.19 -19.91
C ILE A 41 7.84 21.33 -20.57
N MET A 42 9.03 21.66 -20.08
CA MET A 42 9.90 22.68 -20.71
C MET A 42 10.29 22.29 -22.13
N VAL A 43 10.64 21.01 -22.36
CA VAL A 43 10.95 20.50 -23.71
C VAL A 43 9.72 20.61 -24.62
N ALA A 44 8.54 20.17 -24.17
CA ALA A 44 7.30 20.29 -24.95
C ALA A 44 6.92 21.75 -25.22
N LYS A 45 7.19 22.67 -24.28
CA LYS A 45 6.99 24.11 -24.46
C LYS A 45 7.87 24.68 -25.57
N TRP A 46 9.17 24.43 -25.55
CA TRP A 46 10.11 25.12 -26.45
C TRP A 46 10.37 24.40 -27.76
N ILE A 47 10.43 23.08 -27.74
CA ILE A 47 10.70 22.25 -28.93
C ILE A 47 9.38 21.74 -29.53
N GLY A 48 8.41 21.41 -28.68
CA GLY A 48 7.20 20.71 -29.10
C GLY A 48 7.48 19.24 -29.41
N GLY A 49 6.58 18.62 -30.18
CA GLY A 49 6.63 17.21 -30.52
C GLY A 49 5.81 16.35 -29.57
N ILE A 50 6.25 15.11 -29.38
CA ILE A 50 5.54 14.10 -28.61
C ILE A 50 6.45 13.62 -27.51
N TYR A 51 5.97 13.72 -26.28
CA TYR A 51 6.60 13.11 -25.13
C TYR A 51 5.84 11.83 -24.76
N GLY A 52 6.58 10.79 -24.42
CA GLY A 52 6.07 9.57 -23.80
C GLY A 52 7.12 9.00 -22.86
N ASP A 53 6.69 8.50 -21.70
CA ASP A 53 7.56 7.75 -20.79
C ASP A 53 8.11 6.52 -21.51
N MET A 54 9.27 6.04 -21.06
CA MET A 54 9.99 4.97 -21.77
C MET A 54 9.21 3.63 -21.82
N ASP A 55 8.24 3.44 -20.94
CA ASP A 55 7.30 2.31 -20.96
C ASP A 55 5.97 2.64 -21.64
N THR A 56 5.94 3.64 -22.52
CA THR A 56 4.82 3.97 -23.41
C THR A 56 5.02 3.39 -24.80
N GLU A 57 4.06 2.60 -25.27
CA GLU A 57 4.03 2.05 -26.62
C GLU A 57 3.02 2.80 -27.50
N PRO A 58 3.42 3.32 -28.68
CA PRO A 58 2.47 3.84 -29.64
C PRO A 58 1.72 2.70 -30.35
N LEU A 59 0.42 2.57 -30.06
CA LEU A 59 -0.48 1.62 -30.74
C LEU A 59 -0.85 2.06 -32.16
N ARG A 60 -0.68 3.35 -32.45
CA ARG A 60 -0.86 3.96 -33.78
C ARG A 60 0.29 4.87 -34.12
N ASN A 61 0.58 4.99 -35.41
CA ASN A 61 1.55 5.98 -35.88
C ASN A 61 1.11 7.39 -35.47
N PRO A 62 1.97 8.19 -34.83
CA PRO A 62 1.64 9.55 -34.43
C PRO A 62 1.07 10.46 -35.51
N SER A 63 1.47 10.27 -36.78
CA SER A 63 0.92 11.03 -37.91
C SER A 63 -0.57 10.75 -38.18
N SER A 64 -1.14 9.73 -37.52
CA SER A 64 -2.53 9.29 -37.65
C SER A 64 -3.33 9.44 -36.35
N TRP A 65 -2.79 10.14 -35.35
CA TRP A 65 -3.47 10.29 -34.06
C TRP A 65 -4.73 11.14 -34.13
N ILE A 66 -4.77 12.12 -35.04
CA ILE A 66 -5.93 12.98 -35.29
C ILE A 66 -6.68 12.44 -36.51
N THR A 67 -7.94 12.06 -36.30
CA THR A 67 -8.86 11.67 -37.37
C THR A 67 -9.97 12.70 -37.57
N THR A 68 -10.72 12.62 -38.66
CA THR A 68 -11.90 13.49 -38.89
C THR A 68 -12.96 13.32 -37.82
N ASP A 69 -13.06 12.13 -37.22
CA ASP A 69 -14.02 11.84 -36.16
C ASP A 69 -13.63 12.49 -34.83
N ASP A 70 -12.31 12.62 -34.58
CA ASP A 70 -11.79 13.31 -33.39
C ASP A 70 -12.08 14.82 -33.41
N LEU A 71 -12.35 15.40 -34.58
CA LEU A 71 -12.59 16.83 -34.78
C LEU A 71 -14.08 17.20 -34.83
N ARG A 72 -14.99 16.25 -34.61
CA ARG A 72 -16.43 16.51 -34.60
C ARG A 72 -16.80 17.44 -33.45
N ASN A 73 -17.77 18.31 -33.68
CA ASN A 73 -18.36 19.13 -32.63
C ASN A 73 -18.98 18.23 -31.56
N TRP A 74 -18.92 18.68 -30.31
CA TRP A 74 -19.54 18.02 -29.17
C TRP A 74 -20.22 19.06 -28.29
N GLU A 75 -21.18 18.61 -27.48
CA GLU A 75 -22.01 19.48 -26.66
C GLU A 75 -21.86 19.09 -25.19
N ASP A 76 -21.66 20.07 -24.32
CA ASP A 76 -21.74 19.86 -22.88
C ASP A 76 -23.19 19.59 -22.48
N SER A 77 -23.46 18.40 -21.97
CA SER A 77 -24.80 17.92 -21.61
C SER A 77 -25.50 18.71 -20.51
N GLU A 78 -24.75 19.49 -19.70
CA GLU A 78 -25.34 20.30 -18.62
C GLU A 78 -25.60 21.74 -19.05
N THR A 79 -24.72 22.31 -19.89
CA THR A 79 -24.80 23.73 -20.29
C THR A 79 -25.37 23.93 -21.69
N ASN A 80 -25.51 22.85 -22.46
CA ASN A 80 -25.83 22.85 -23.90
C ASN A 80 -24.85 23.68 -24.75
N GLN A 81 -23.64 23.95 -24.22
CA GLN A 81 -22.61 24.67 -24.97
C GLN A 81 -21.94 23.74 -25.96
N THR A 82 -21.96 24.11 -27.25
CA THR A 82 -21.26 23.38 -28.30
C THR A 82 -19.81 23.84 -28.43
N TYR A 83 -18.88 22.88 -28.44
CA TYR A 83 -17.46 23.10 -28.69
C TYR A 83 -17.06 22.58 -30.07
N LYS A 84 -16.12 23.29 -30.70
CA LYS A 84 -15.59 22.99 -32.03
C LYS A 84 -14.11 23.35 -32.11
N ALA A 85 -13.41 22.79 -33.09
CA ALA A 85 -12.05 23.19 -33.41
C ALA A 85 -11.99 24.67 -33.81
N ALA A 86 -11.10 25.43 -33.18
CA ALA A 86 -10.86 26.84 -33.49
C ALA A 86 -9.74 27.05 -34.54
N GLY A 87 -9.10 25.97 -34.99
CA GLY A 87 -7.98 25.98 -35.93
C GLY A 87 -7.26 24.63 -35.95
N PRO A 88 -6.00 24.58 -36.45
CA PRO A 88 -5.15 23.40 -36.32
C PRO A 88 -4.99 23.01 -34.85
N ILE A 89 -5.02 21.71 -34.56
CA ILE A 89 -4.75 21.21 -33.21
C ILE A 89 -3.27 21.45 -32.88
N ARG A 90 -3.02 22.14 -31.78
CA ARG A 90 -1.69 22.49 -31.28
C ARG A 90 -1.33 21.77 -29.99
N ALA A 91 -2.26 21.08 -29.34
CA ALA A 91 -1.97 20.19 -28.21
C ALA A 91 -2.89 18.96 -28.23
N ILE A 92 -2.34 17.80 -27.83
CA ILE A 92 -3.06 16.56 -27.60
C ILE A 92 -2.74 16.10 -26.18
N VAL A 93 -3.79 15.95 -25.37
CA VAL A 93 -3.75 15.42 -24.01
C VAL A 93 -4.75 14.27 -23.89
N GLY A 94 -4.59 13.39 -22.92
CA GLY A 94 -5.50 12.26 -22.72
C GLY A 94 -5.91 12.10 -21.26
N LEU A 95 -7.10 11.54 -21.04
CA LEU A 95 -7.56 11.22 -19.71
C LEU A 95 -6.74 10.05 -19.11
N GLU A 96 -6.25 10.27 -17.91
CA GLU A 96 -5.67 9.27 -17.02
C GLU A 96 -6.74 8.69 -16.09
N ALA A 97 -7.60 9.56 -15.57
CA ALA A 97 -8.74 9.19 -14.72
C ALA A 97 -10.03 9.78 -15.29
N ASP A 98 -11.09 8.98 -15.27
CA ASP A 98 -12.43 9.36 -15.70
C ASP A 98 -13.48 8.72 -14.77
N CYS A 99 -13.70 9.35 -13.63
CA CYS A 99 -14.64 8.96 -12.60
C CYS A 99 -15.84 9.92 -12.55
N PRO A 100 -17.01 9.48 -12.03
CA PRO A 100 -18.12 10.39 -11.79
C PRO A 100 -17.67 11.54 -10.88
N PRO A 101 -17.84 12.82 -11.27
CA PRO A 101 -17.33 13.97 -10.51
C PRO A 101 -17.83 14.06 -9.07
N GLU A 102 -19.08 13.65 -8.84
CA GLU A 102 -19.73 13.63 -7.51
C GLU A 102 -19.33 12.43 -6.65
N SER A 103 -18.50 11.53 -7.19
CA SER A 103 -18.10 10.29 -6.54
C SER A 103 -16.69 10.39 -5.96
N ASP A 104 -16.50 9.69 -4.86
CA ASP A 104 -15.22 9.50 -4.19
C ASP A 104 -14.40 8.35 -4.83
N ALA A 105 -14.83 7.82 -5.99
CA ALA A 105 -14.18 6.71 -6.67
C ALA A 105 -12.72 7.00 -7.10
N TYR A 106 -12.42 8.24 -7.47
CA TYR A 106 -11.11 8.61 -8.01
C TYR A 106 -10.00 8.51 -6.96
N TRP A 107 -10.26 8.95 -5.73
CA TRP A 107 -9.26 8.85 -4.65
C TRP A 107 -9.02 7.39 -4.27
N ARG A 108 -10.07 6.55 -4.28
CA ARG A 108 -9.95 5.10 -4.04
C ARG A 108 -9.13 4.38 -5.12
N MET A 109 -8.98 5.01 -6.28
CA MET A 109 -8.18 4.50 -7.41
C MET A 109 -6.80 5.16 -7.49
N GLY A 110 -6.42 6.00 -6.52
CA GLY A 110 -5.12 6.65 -6.45
C GLY A 110 -4.95 7.88 -7.34
N TYR A 111 -6.05 8.52 -7.73
CA TYR A 111 -6.03 9.77 -8.51
C TYR A 111 -6.33 10.98 -7.63
N ALA A 112 -5.78 12.14 -8.00
CA ALA A 112 -5.99 13.39 -7.29
C ALA A 112 -7.33 14.07 -7.65
N GLY A 113 -7.88 13.77 -8.82
CA GLY A 113 -9.16 14.30 -9.28
C GLY A 113 -9.99 13.29 -10.09
N PRO A 114 -11.31 13.50 -10.20
CA PRO A 114 -12.21 12.60 -10.92
C PRO A 114 -11.97 12.56 -12.42
N VAL A 115 -11.67 13.72 -13.01
CA VAL A 115 -11.24 13.86 -14.41
C VAL A 115 -9.81 14.38 -14.37
N GLN A 116 -8.84 13.51 -14.65
CA GLN A 116 -7.41 13.80 -14.56
C GLN A 116 -6.74 13.49 -15.91
N LEU A 117 -5.79 14.32 -16.32
CA LEU A 117 -4.98 14.13 -17.51
C LEU A 117 -3.73 13.32 -17.21
N THR A 118 -3.24 12.61 -18.23
CA THR A 118 -1.91 12.00 -18.23
C THR A 118 -0.84 13.08 -18.31
N GLN A 119 0.33 12.81 -17.71
CA GLN A 119 1.57 13.57 -17.98
C GLN A 119 2.70 12.66 -18.48
N TRP A 120 2.57 11.35 -18.29
CA TRP A 120 3.48 10.34 -18.84
C TRP A 120 3.40 10.26 -20.37
N SER A 121 2.41 10.87 -21.03
CA SER A 121 2.42 11.11 -22.47
C SER A 121 1.57 12.33 -22.86
N LEU A 122 2.06 13.11 -23.82
CA LEU A 122 1.39 14.28 -24.38
C LEU A 122 2.02 14.68 -25.73
N ALA A 123 1.33 15.49 -26.51
CA ALA A 123 1.90 16.09 -27.72
C ALA A 123 1.53 17.56 -27.84
N ALA A 124 2.42 18.39 -28.37
CA ALA A 124 2.11 19.77 -28.64
C ALA A 124 3.03 20.42 -29.68
N ALA A 125 2.52 21.47 -30.32
CA ALA A 125 3.32 22.44 -31.03
C ALA A 125 4.08 23.32 -30.02
N PRO A 126 5.28 23.80 -30.37
CA PRO A 126 6.02 24.71 -29.51
C PRO A 126 5.21 25.97 -29.20
N GLY A 127 5.39 26.49 -27.99
CA GLY A 127 4.77 27.71 -27.48
C GLY A 127 3.29 27.58 -27.11
N HIS A 128 2.77 26.37 -26.87
CA HIS A 128 1.39 26.23 -26.40
C HIS A 128 1.23 26.76 -24.95
N PRO A 129 0.25 27.65 -24.65
CA PRO A 129 0.18 28.35 -23.36
C PRO A 129 0.02 27.46 -22.12
N ILE A 130 -0.62 26.29 -22.24
CA ILE A 130 -0.82 25.35 -21.11
C ILE A 130 0.48 25.00 -20.38
N PHE A 131 1.62 24.95 -21.08
CA PHE A 131 2.90 24.66 -20.47
C PHE A 131 3.46 25.86 -19.71
N GLN A 132 3.23 27.09 -20.21
CA GLN A 132 3.57 28.29 -19.43
C GLN A 132 2.72 28.35 -18.17
N THR A 133 1.42 28.10 -18.27
CA THR A 133 0.51 28.04 -17.12
C THR A 133 0.99 27.01 -16.09
N PHE A 134 1.48 25.86 -16.52
CA PHE A 134 2.08 24.88 -15.60
C PHE A 134 3.32 25.43 -14.88
N LEU A 135 4.26 26.04 -15.62
CA LEU A 135 5.48 26.60 -15.03
C LEU A 135 5.19 27.78 -14.09
N ASP A 136 4.23 28.64 -14.43
CA ASP A 136 3.78 29.75 -13.60
C ASP A 136 3.17 29.25 -12.29
N ARG A 137 2.30 28.23 -12.37
CA ARG A 137 1.71 27.58 -11.19
C ARG A 137 2.77 26.93 -10.31
N LEU A 138 3.71 26.21 -10.91
CA LEU A 138 4.83 25.63 -10.18
C LEU A 138 5.63 26.71 -9.45
N SER A 139 6.03 27.77 -10.15
CA SER A 139 6.78 28.87 -9.56
C SER A 139 6.01 29.55 -8.42
N ALA A 140 4.70 29.78 -8.60
CA ALA A 140 3.83 30.34 -7.58
C ALA A 140 3.69 29.41 -6.36
N ASN A 141 3.56 28.09 -6.55
CA ASN A 141 3.49 27.13 -5.46
C ASN A 141 4.80 27.07 -4.66
N LEU A 142 5.95 27.08 -5.34
CA LEU A 142 7.26 27.13 -4.69
C LEU A 142 7.49 28.46 -3.96
N LYS A 143 7.08 29.59 -4.56
CA LYS A 143 7.11 30.93 -3.93
C LYS A 143 6.18 31.04 -2.73
N ASN A 144 4.97 30.48 -2.78
CA ASN A 144 4.04 30.52 -1.65
C ASN A 144 4.52 29.63 -0.49
N THR A 145 5.19 28.52 -0.80
CA THR A 145 5.80 27.65 0.20
C THR A 145 6.96 28.36 0.92
N THR A 146 7.75 29.16 0.19
CA THR A 146 8.83 29.98 0.75
C THR A 146 8.34 31.28 1.42
N PHE A 147 7.32 31.96 0.88
CA PHE A 147 6.81 33.25 1.40
C PHE A 147 5.96 33.11 2.67
N ARG A 148 5.19 32.02 2.84
CA ARG A 148 4.54 31.70 4.14
C ARG A 148 5.55 31.51 5.27
N ARG A 149 6.85 31.40 4.95
CA ARG A 149 7.96 31.21 5.88
C ARG A 149 8.90 32.41 6.01
N GLY A 150 8.74 33.47 5.20
CA GLY A 150 9.51 34.72 5.33
C GLY A 150 9.34 35.48 6.66
N SER A 151 8.56 34.96 7.61
CA SER A 151 8.47 35.44 9.00
C SER A 151 9.25 34.58 10.02
N ARG A 152 9.96 33.52 9.60
CA ARG A 152 10.87 32.74 10.45
C ARG A 152 12.11 32.30 9.64
N ILE A 153 13.24 32.84 10.08
CA ILE A 153 14.67 32.60 9.74
C ILE A 153 14.98 31.43 8.78
N HIS A 154 15.75 31.73 7.73
CA HIS A 154 16.30 30.79 6.75
C HIS A 154 17.10 29.62 7.37
N GLY A 155 16.74 28.38 7.02
CA GLY A 155 17.42 27.16 7.43
C GLY A 155 16.89 25.91 6.72
N THR A 156 17.55 24.77 6.97
CA THR A 156 17.32 23.41 6.42
C THR A 156 15.87 22.88 6.44
N GLU A 157 14.96 23.55 7.12
CA GLU A 157 13.52 23.26 7.17
C GLU A 157 12.80 23.48 5.82
N ASP A 158 13.36 24.27 4.89
CA ASP A 158 12.77 24.54 3.58
C ASP A 158 12.79 23.33 2.64
N GLN A 159 13.85 22.53 2.68
CA GLN A 159 13.95 21.29 1.90
C GLN A 159 13.01 20.21 2.47
N GLU A 160 12.85 20.13 3.79
CA GLU A 160 11.96 19.16 4.46
C GLU A 160 10.47 19.43 4.19
N ALA A 161 10.07 20.67 3.91
CA ALA A 161 8.68 20.98 3.58
C ALA A 161 8.34 20.69 2.11
N LEU A 162 9.27 20.92 1.19
CA LEU A 162 9.13 20.49 -0.21
C LEU A 162 9.05 18.96 -0.30
N ASN A 163 9.83 18.23 0.50
CA ASN A 163 9.75 16.78 0.63
C ASN A 163 8.38 16.24 1.09
N ARG A 164 7.51 17.08 1.68
CA ARG A 164 6.17 16.69 2.18
C ARG A 164 5.05 16.85 1.16
N ILE A 165 5.29 17.52 0.04
CA ILE A 165 4.28 17.70 -1.02
C ILE A 165 4.36 16.49 -1.95
N ASP A 166 3.24 15.81 -2.18
CA ASP A 166 3.16 14.68 -3.11
C ASP A 166 3.64 15.11 -4.51
N PRO A 167 4.66 14.46 -5.10
CA PRO A 167 5.13 14.75 -6.46
C PRO A 167 4.00 14.77 -7.50
N LEU A 168 2.97 13.93 -7.36
CA LEU A 168 1.81 13.91 -8.25
C LEU A 168 1.08 15.26 -8.30
N VAL A 169 1.03 15.95 -7.16
CA VAL A 169 0.34 17.23 -6.96
C VAL A 169 1.25 18.42 -7.23
N LEU A 170 2.56 18.29 -6.99
CA LEU A 170 3.51 19.39 -7.21
C LEU A 170 3.96 19.50 -8.68
N THR A 171 4.40 18.40 -9.29
CA THR A 171 4.97 18.39 -10.64
C THR A 171 4.31 17.40 -11.57
N GLY A 172 3.59 16.42 -11.03
CA GLY A 172 3.07 15.26 -11.76
C GLY A 172 1.75 15.49 -12.53
N PRO A 173 1.02 14.41 -12.84
CA PRO A 173 -0.23 14.46 -13.60
C PRO A 173 -1.31 15.37 -13.01
N ALA A 174 -1.43 15.48 -11.68
CA ALA A 174 -2.42 16.36 -11.07
C ALA A 174 -2.05 17.83 -11.25
N ALA A 175 -0.76 18.19 -11.10
CA ALA A 175 -0.27 19.53 -11.38
C ALA A 175 -0.51 19.95 -12.84
N PHE A 176 -0.23 19.05 -13.78
CA PHE A 176 -0.48 19.27 -15.20
C PHE A 176 -1.97 19.40 -15.51
N THR A 177 -2.80 18.56 -14.90
CA THR A 177 -4.27 18.63 -15.00
C THR A 177 -4.79 20.01 -14.60
N GLU A 178 -4.36 20.50 -13.44
CA GLU A 178 -4.81 21.80 -12.94
C GLU A 178 -4.34 22.97 -13.82
N ALA A 179 -3.15 22.88 -14.42
CA ALA A 179 -2.67 23.90 -15.36
C ALA A 179 -3.52 23.95 -16.65
N VAL A 180 -3.83 22.79 -17.24
CA VAL A 180 -4.69 22.71 -18.43
C VAL A 180 -6.11 23.14 -18.10
N LYS A 181 -6.63 22.74 -16.94
CA LYS A 181 -7.94 23.13 -16.43
C LYS A 181 -8.05 24.64 -16.26
N GLU A 182 -7.12 25.26 -15.55
CA GLU A 182 -7.10 26.72 -15.37
C GLU A 182 -7.11 27.46 -16.71
N TRP A 183 -6.26 27.02 -17.65
CA TRP A 183 -6.20 27.62 -18.98
C TRP A 183 -7.53 27.52 -19.73
N LEU A 184 -8.16 26.34 -19.75
CA LEU A 184 -9.40 26.10 -20.48
C LEU A 184 -10.63 26.75 -19.81
N GLU A 185 -10.71 26.74 -18.49
CA GLU A 185 -11.76 27.42 -17.73
C GLU A 185 -11.66 28.94 -17.91
N THR A 186 -10.45 29.50 -17.89
CA THR A 186 -10.23 30.95 -18.02
C THR A 186 -10.44 31.44 -19.46
N THR A 187 -9.88 30.72 -20.44
CA THR A 187 -9.82 31.19 -21.82
C THR A 187 -11.08 30.83 -22.62
N ILE A 188 -11.62 29.63 -22.39
CA ILE A 188 -12.71 29.06 -23.21
C ILE A 188 -14.00 28.89 -22.38
N ARG A 189 -13.97 29.16 -21.07
CA ARG A 189 -15.09 28.96 -20.14
C ARG A 189 -15.61 27.52 -20.14
N LEU A 190 -14.69 26.56 -20.33
CA LEU A 190 -15.00 25.14 -20.31
C LEU A 190 -15.41 24.71 -18.90
N ARG A 191 -16.51 23.96 -18.76
CA ARG A 191 -16.77 23.20 -17.53
C ARG A 191 -15.88 21.96 -17.52
N TRP A 192 -14.88 21.89 -16.64
CA TRP A 192 -13.89 20.78 -16.65
C TRP A 192 -14.50 19.38 -16.71
N ASN A 193 -15.54 19.15 -15.90
CA ASN A 193 -16.22 17.86 -15.82
C ASN A 193 -16.95 17.46 -17.11
N ALA A 194 -17.22 18.40 -18.02
CA ALA A 194 -17.76 18.11 -19.34
C ALA A 194 -16.79 17.30 -20.21
N LEU A 195 -15.51 17.19 -19.83
CA LEU A 195 -14.53 16.37 -20.54
C LEU A 195 -14.71 14.85 -20.32
N SER A 196 -15.45 14.45 -19.28
CA SER A 196 -15.69 13.02 -18.97
C SER A 196 -16.29 12.27 -20.16
N GLY A 197 -15.79 11.08 -20.45
CA GLY A 197 -16.28 10.19 -21.50
C GLY A 197 -17.33 9.19 -21.02
N LEU A 198 -17.73 9.25 -19.75
CA LEU A 198 -18.59 8.23 -19.12
C LEU A 198 -20.00 8.16 -19.71
N THR A 199 -20.52 9.27 -20.23
CA THR A 199 -21.90 9.37 -20.73
C THR A 199 -22.02 9.46 -22.25
N ASP A 200 -20.92 9.65 -22.97
CA ASP A 200 -20.90 9.84 -24.44
C ASP A 200 -20.21 8.69 -25.20
N GLY A 201 -19.87 7.60 -24.49
CA GLY A 201 -19.19 6.45 -25.07
C GLY A 201 -17.68 6.63 -25.26
N GLY A 202 -17.09 7.62 -24.62
CA GLY A 202 -15.67 7.96 -24.74
C GLY A 202 -15.41 8.74 -26.02
N GLN A 203 -16.17 9.80 -26.27
CA GLN A 203 -15.95 10.69 -27.40
C GLN A 203 -14.70 11.56 -27.17
N SER A 204 -13.87 11.72 -28.21
CA SER A 204 -12.79 12.70 -28.25
C SER A 204 -13.33 14.12 -28.22
N LYS A 205 -12.73 15.01 -27.44
CA LYS A 205 -13.24 16.37 -27.22
C LYS A 205 -12.22 17.41 -27.65
N VAL A 206 -12.56 18.16 -28.69
CA VAL A 206 -11.78 19.34 -29.08
C VAL A 206 -12.28 20.55 -28.33
N VAL A 207 -11.35 21.30 -27.72
CA VAL A 207 -11.61 22.57 -27.04
C VAL A 207 -10.59 23.58 -27.55
N GLY A 208 -11.02 24.47 -28.45
CA GLY A 208 -10.12 25.42 -29.11
C GLY A 208 -9.15 24.70 -30.06
N ASP A 209 -7.86 24.77 -29.77
CA ASP A 209 -6.76 24.09 -30.46
C ASP A 209 -6.21 22.88 -29.66
N ILE A 210 -6.91 22.45 -28.60
CA ILE A 210 -6.55 21.27 -27.81
C ILE A 210 -7.48 20.10 -28.15
N LEU A 211 -6.91 18.94 -28.45
CA LEU A 211 -7.64 17.67 -28.54
C LEU A 211 -7.46 16.89 -27.23
N VAL A 212 -8.55 16.69 -26.49
CA VAL A 212 -8.61 15.85 -25.30
C VAL A 212 -9.11 14.47 -25.71
N LEU A 213 -8.25 13.47 -25.61
CA LEU A 213 -8.59 12.09 -25.90
C LEU A 213 -9.23 11.42 -24.68
N PRO A 214 -10.26 10.57 -24.89
CA PRO A 214 -10.92 9.84 -23.81
C PRO A 214 -9.93 8.88 -23.15
N ILE A 215 -10.32 8.29 -22.02
CA ILE A 215 -9.44 7.35 -21.30
C ILE A 215 -8.98 6.19 -22.19
N THR A 216 -9.80 5.71 -23.12
CA THR A 216 -9.40 4.66 -24.08
C THR A 216 -8.31 5.14 -25.05
N GLY A 217 -8.27 6.43 -25.37
CA GLY A 217 -7.31 6.98 -26.31
C GLY A 217 -5.87 6.86 -25.81
N PHE A 218 -5.63 7.26 -24.57
CA PHE A 218 -4.29 7.25 -23.98
C PHE A 218 -4.10 6.13 -22.96
N SER A 219 -5.11 5.77 -22.16
CA SER A 219 -5.03 4.75 -21.12
C SER A 219 -5.93 3.51 -21.37
N PRO A 220 -5.88 2.85 -22.55
CA PRO A 220 -6.71 1.68 -22.84
C PRO A 220 -6.26 0.43 -22.07
N GLY A 221 -7.11 -0.59 -22.09
CA GLY A 221 -6.77 -1.92 -21.59
C GLY A 221 -6.78 -2.03 -20.06
N ARG A 222 -7.41 -1.09 -19.37
CA ARG A 222 -7.58 -1.17 -17.92
C ARG A 222 -8.48 -2.34 -17.54
N GLY A 223 -8.21 -2.92 -16.37
CA GLY A 223 -8.96 -4.06 -15.84
C GLY A 223 -10.42 -3.71 -15.52
N LEU A 224 -11.24 -4.72 -15.20
CA LEU A 224 -12.68 -4.54 -14.97
C LEU A 224 -13.06 -3.64 -13.77
N TYR A 225 -12.20 -3.56 -12.75
CA TYR A 225 -12.39 -2.68 -11.59
C TYR A 225 -11.56 -1.40 -11.79
N GLY A 226 -12.16 -0.24 -11.55
CA GLY A 226 -11.53 1.05 -11.85
C GLY A 226 -11.24 1.28 -13.33
N ASN A 227 -11.99 0.60 -14.23
CA ASN A 227 -11.81 0.73 -15.67
C ASN A 227 -12.14 2.13 -16.18
N MET A 228 -13.00 2.88 -15.48
CA MET A 228 -13.36 4.26 -15.84
C MET A 228 -13.88 4.40 -17.29
N GLY A 229 -14.49 3.33 -17.84
CA GLY A 229 -14.94 3.29 -19.23
C GLY A 229 -13.86 2.99 -20.27
N SER A 230 -12.62 2.65 -19.87
CA SER A 230 -11.57 2.29 -20.82
C SER A 230 -11.92 1.00 -21.59
N LYS A 231 -11.70 1.03 -22.90
CA LYS A 231 -11.88 -0.13 -23.78
C LYS A 231 -10.54 -0.81 -24.02
N SER A 232 -10.56 -1.94 -24.72
CA SER A 232 -9.37 -2.74 -24.98
C SER A 232 -8.29 -1.97 -25.75
N VAL A 233 -7.03 -2.42 -25.66
CA VAL A 233 -5.92 -1.90 -26.47
C VAL A 233 -6.12 -2.01 -27.99
N GLY A 234 -7.00 -2.90 -28.46
CA GLY A 234 -7.37 -3.01 -29.88
C GLY A 234 -8.48 -2.06 -30.33
N ASP A 235 -9.01 -1.21 -29.43
CA ASP A 235 -10.10 -0.29 -29.76
C ASP A 235 -9.64 0.76 -30.78
N PRO A 236 -10.47 1.15 -31.76
CA PRO A 236 -10.10 2.17 -32.75
C PRO A 236 -9.78 3.55 -32.16
N SER A 237 -10.19 3.86 -30.94
CA SER A 237 -9.80 5.10 -30.27
C SER A 237 -8.42 5.03 -29.62
N ALA A 238 -7.88 3.83 -29.34
CA ALA A 238 -6.58 3.66 -28.69
C ALA A 238 -5.42 4.21 -29.55
N ARG A 239 -4.55 5.03 -28.94
CA ARG A 239 -3.35 5.64 -29.56
C ARG A 239 -2.08 5.17 -28.89
N LEU A 240 -2.13 4.99 -27.58
CA LEU A 240 -0.99 4.67 -26.74
C LEU A 240 -1.36 3.54 -25.79
N PHE A 241 -0.37 2.78 -25.36
CA PHE A 241 -0.47 1.83 -24.26
C PHE A 241 0.67 2.08 -23.30
N HIS A 242 0.33 2.48 -22.08
CA HIS A 242 1.29 2.62 -21.00
C HIS A 242 1.45 1.25 -20.32
N HIS A 243 2.63 0.64 -20.43
CA HIS A 243 2.93 -0.65 -19.78
C HIS A 243 2.99 -0.51 -18.25
N ALA A 244 3.11 0.72 -17.76
CA ALA A 244 2.85 1.15 -16.40
C ALA A 244 3.49 0.27 -15.34
N GLN A 245 4.78 -0.07 -15.42
CA GLN A 245 5.36 -1.08 -14.51
C GLN A 245 6.89 -1.20 -14.52
N GLY A 246 7.72 -0.38 -15.18
CA GLY A 246 9.19 -0.57 -15.11
C GLY A 246 9.68 -1.97 -15.56
N SER A 247 8.96 -2.62 -16.48
CA SER A 247 9.26 -3.93 -17.08
C SER A 247 10.52 -3.97 -17.97
N TRP A 248 11.15 -2.81 -18.18
CA TRP A 248 12.38 -2.63 -18.94
C TRP A 248 13.65 -2.61 -18.07
N ARG A 249 13.53 -2.44 -16.74
CA ARG A 249 14.64 -2.66 -15.81
C ARG A 249 14.64 -4.13 -15.41
N LYS A 250 15.82 -4.76 -15.35
CA LYS A 250 16.02 -6.16 -14.91
C LYS A 250 15.07 -6.50 -13.75
N THR A 251 14.52 -7.73 -13.76
CA THR A 251 13.58 -8.24 -12.75
C THR A 251 13.99 -7.84 -11.32
N ASP A 252 13.32 -6.82 -10.79
CA ASP A 252 13.47 -6.33 -9.42
C ASP A 252 12.23 -6.74 -8.63
N PHE A 253 12.43 -7.57 -7.61
CA PHE A 253 11.36 -8.18 -6.82
C PHE A 253 10.50 -7.14 -6.10
N VAL A 254 11.07 -6.00 -5.70
CA VAL A 254 10.34 -4.93 -4.99
C VAL A 254 9.44 -4.18 -5.96
N VAL A 255 9.94 -3.92 -7.17
CA VAL A 255 9.14 -3.31 -8.24
C VAL A 255 8.02 -4.25 -8.63
N GLU A 256 8.31 -5.54 -8.89
CA GLU A 256 7.34 -6.60 -9.20
C GLU A 256 6.28 -6.78 -8.10
N VAL A 257 6.66 -6.70 -6.83
CA VAL A 257 5.73 -6.69 -5.69
C VAL A 257 4.91 -5.40 -5.65
N GLY A 258 5.46 -4.24 -6.01
CA GLY A 258 4.72 -2.99 -6.17
C GLY A 258 3.72 -3.01 -7.35
N LYS A 259 4.04 -3.71 -8.46
CA LYS A 259 3.10 -4.03 -9.55
C LYS A 259 2.02 -4.95 -9.04
N PHE A 260 2.42 -5.97 -8.30
CA PHE A 260 1.52 -6.93 -7.70
C PHE A 260 0.57 -6.22 -6.74
N CYS A 261 1.03 -5.33 -5.85
CA CYS A 261 0.18 -4.60 -4.92
C CYS A 261 -0.76 -3.59 -5.62
N ARG A 262 -0.31 -2.90 -6.68
CA ARG A 262 -1.16 -2.00 -7.48
C ARG A 262 -2.13 -2.72 -8.44
N THR A 263 -1.79 -3.94 -8.87
CA THR A 263 -2.63 -4.80 -9.74
C THR A 263 -3.47 -5.79 -8.92
N PHE A 264 -3.18 -5.96 -7.63
CA PHE A 264 -3.85 -6.85 -6.69
C PHE A 264 -4.35 -6.10 -5.45
N THR A 265 -5.08 -5.01 -5.67
CA THR A 265 -6.37 -4.92 -4.98
C THR A 265 -7.29 -5.98 -5.63
N ILE A 266 -7.43 -7.09 -4.91
CA ILE A 266 -8.39 -8.20 -5.10
C ILE A 266 -7.92 -9.40 -5.98
N PRO A 267 -7.54 -10.54 -5.34
CA PRO A 267 -7.59 -11.86 -5.97
C PRO A 267 -8.99 -12.45 -5.81
N ILE A 268 -9.94 -11.98 -6.62
CA ILE A 268 -11.17 -12.71 -6.93
C ILE A 268 -11.22 -13.02 -8.41
N MET A 269 -10.59 -12.23 -9.31
CA MET A 269 -10.73 -12.45 -10.75
C MET A 269 -9.76 -13.43 -11.40
N ARG A 270 -8.54 -13.63 -10.90
CA ARG A 270 -7.68 -14.76 -11.36
C ARG A 270 -8.18 -16.10 -10.83
N VAL A 271 -8.71 -16.09 -9.60
CA VAL A 271 -9.48 -17.21 -9.04
C VAL A 271 -10.78 -17.39 -9.82
N LEU A 272 -11.52 -16.35 -10.20
CA LEU A 272 -12.73 -16.45 -11.05
C LEU A 272 -12.41 -16.76 -12.51
N TRP A 273 -11.21 -16.49 -13.04
CA TRP A 273 -10.83 -16.89 -14.39
C TRP A 273 -10.38 -18.35 -14.41
N PHE A 274 -9.66 -18.79 -13.37
CA PHE A 274 -9.35 -20.20 -13.14
C PHE A 274 -10.61 -20.99 -12.78
N LEU A 275 -11.52 -20.44 -11.97
CA LEU A 275 -12.87 -20.95 -11.68
C LEU A 275 -13.82 -20.78 -12.87
N LYS A 276 -13.66 -19.80 -13.78
CA LYS A 276 -14.43 -19.69 -15.05
C LYS A 276 -13.87 -20.62 -16.11
N ARG A 277 -12.60 -21.01 -16.02
CA ARG A 277 -11.99 -22.04 -16.86
C ARG A 277 -12.37 -23.42 -16.34
N LEU A 278 -12.39 -23.62 -15.02
CA LEU A 278 -13.07 -24.75 -14.37
C LEU A 278 -14.58 -24.73 -14.66
N SER A 279 -15.28 -23.60 -14.60
CA SER A 279 -16.74 -23.53 -14.86
C SER A 279 -17.08 -23.67 -16.34
N ARG A 280 -16.13 -23.40 -17.24
CA ARG A 280 -16.25 -23.72 -18.67
C ARG A 280 -15.93 -25.18 -18.96
N MET A 281 -15.02 -25.80 -18.20
CA MET A 281 -14.84 -27.25 -18.16
C MET A 281 -16.02 -27.97 -17.47
N VAL A 282 -16.77 -27.28 -16.62
CA VAL A 282 -17.92 -27.78 -15.85
C VAL A 282 -19.21 -27.19 -16.44
N ARG A 283 -19.56 -27.61 -17.66
CA ARG A 283 -20.87 -27.35 -18.31
C ARG A 283 -21.95 -28.34 -17.85
N GLY A 284 -22.02 -28.61 -16.55
CA GLY A 284 -23.07 -29.46 -15.96
C GLY A 284 -23.98 -28.65 -15.03
N GLN A 285 -25.29 -28.66 -15.26
CA GLN A 285 -26.28 -28.00 -14.38
C GLN A 285 -26.23 -28.50 -12.92
N SER A 286 -25.61 -29.66 -12.64
CA SER A 286 -25.52 -30.22 -11.29
C SER A 286 -24.57 -29.47 -10.35
N LEU A 287 -23.47 -28.89 -10.84
CA LEU A 287 -22.47 -28.22 -9.97
C LEU A 287 -22.90 -26.83 -9.50
N ARG A 288 -23.75 -26.11 -10.26
CA ARG A 288 -24.36 -24.86 -9.78
C ARG A 288 -25.33 -25.08 -8.62
N ARG A 289 -26.00 -26.24 -8.57
CA ARG A 289 -26.84 -26.64 -7.43
C ARG A 289 -26.02 -26.97 -6.18
N LEU A 290 -24.74 -27.35 -6.34
CA LEU A 290 -23.81 -27.65 -5.25
C LEU A 290 -23.00 -26.42 -4.78
N ALA A 291 -22.85 -25.38 -5.60
CA ALA A 291 -22.05 -24.20 -5.25
C ALA A 291 -22.59 -23.41 -4.04
N PHE A 292 -23.91 -23.24 -3.97
CA PHE A 292 -24.57 -22.57 -2.84
C PHE A 292 -24.41 -23.32 -1.51
N PRO A 293 -24.74 -24.63 -1.41
CA PRO A 293 -24.56 -25.37 -0.16
C PRO A 293 -23.09 -25.49 0.25
N ILE A 294 -22.15 -25.60 -0.71
CA ILE A 294 -20.71 -25.57 -0.41
C ILE A 294 -20.29 -24.24 0.20
N THR A 295 -20.75 -23.12 -0.37
CA THR A 295 -20.44 -21.78 0.16
C THR A 295 -20.99 -21.60 1.57
N LEU A 296 -22.24 -22.02 1.79
CA LEU A 296 -22.87 -21.98 3.11
C LEU A 296 -22.11 -22.86 4.12
N LEU A 297 -21.68 -24.06 3.72
CA LEU A 297 -20.88 -24.95 4.55
C LEU A 297 -19.54 -24.32 4.95
N ILE A 298 -18.85 -23.66 4.01
CA ILE A 298 -17.56 -22.98 4.29
C ILE A 298 -17.76 -21.84 5.30
N VAL A 299 -18.78 -21.01 5.11
CA VAL A 299 -19.08 -19.89 6.02
C VAL A 299 -19.48 -20.41 7.40
N ALA A 300 -20.37 -21.41 7.45
CA ALA A 300 -20.81 -22.03 8.69
C ALA A 300 -19.65 -22.70 9.44
N THR A 301 -18.76 -23.40 8.72
CA THR A 301 -17.55 -24.01 9.29
C THR A 301 -16.62 -22.95 9.85
N SER A 302 -16.39 -21.85 9.12
CA SER A 302 -15.52 -20.76 9.56
C SER A 302 -16.07 -20.07 10.82
N LEU A 303 -17.38 -19.81 10.87
CA LEU A 303 -18.03 -19.24 12.04
C LEU A 303 -18.05 -20.22 13.22
N GLY A 304 -18.31 -21.51 12.97
CA GLY A 304 -18.27 -22.55 13.99
C GLY A 304 -16.88 -22.71 14.60
N LEU A 305 -15.83 -22.73 13.76
CA LEU A 305 -14.44 -22.73 14.21
C LEU A 305 -14.11 -21.46 15.01
N TYR A 306 -14.57 -20.28 14.58
CA TYR A 306 -14.36 -19.04 15.33
C TYR A 306 -14.97 -19.12 16.73
N LEU A 307 -16.24 -19.51 16.84
CA LEU A 307 -16.92 -19.63 18.13
C LEU A 307 -16.24 -20.68 19.01
N LEU A 308 -15.83 -21.81 18.43
CA LEU A 308 -15.15 -22.87 19.14
C LEU A 308 -13.77 -22.42 19.66
N LEU A 309 -12.93 -21.84 18.80
CA LEU A 309 -11.53 -21.55 19.11
C LEU A 309 -11.36 -20.25 19.91
N ALA A 310 -12.17 -19.23 19.66
CA ALA A 310 -12.06 -17.93 20.33
C ALA A 310 -12.76 -17.90 21.70
N TYR A 311 -13.63 -18.86 22.00
CA TYR A 311 -14.39 -18.90 23.26
C TYR A 311 -14.28 -20.24 23.97
N SER A 312 -14.77 -21.34 23.36
CA SER A 312 -14.86 -22.63 24.07
C SER A 312 -13.49 -23.26 24.36
N LEU A 313 -12.55 -23.16 23.41
CA LEU A 313 -11.21 -23.77 23.50
C LEU A 313 -10.08 -22.74 23.63
N ALA A 314 -10.41 -21.47 23.93
CA ALA A 314 -9.46 -20.37 23.92
C ALA A 314 -8.27 -20.55 24.89
N ASN A 315 -8.47 -21.33 25.97
CA ASN A 315 -7.47 -21.61 27.00
C ASN A 315 -7.14 -23.11 27.12
N ASP A 316 -7.46 -23.91 26.10
CA ASP A 316 -7.17 -25.35 26.16
C ASP A 316 -5.64 -25.59 26.05
N PRO A 317 -5.01 -26.32 26.99
CA PRO A 317 -3.55 -26.53 27.02
C PRO A 317 -2.99 -27.31 25.84
N ARG A 318 -3.84 -27.97 25.05
CA ARG A 318 -3.45 -28.64 23.81
C ARG A 318 -3.31 -27.63 22.65
N LEU A 319 -4.06 -26.53 22.69
CA LEU A 319 -4.03 -25.49 21.66
C LEU A 319 -3.11 -24.33 22.05
N VAL A 320 -3.15 -23.92 23.32
CA VAL A 320 -2.31 -22.87 23.89
C VAL A 320 -1.39 -23.52 24.93
N PRO A 321 -0.10 -23.74 24.61
CA PRO A 321 0.87 -24.42 25.47
C PRO A 321 0.94 -23.92 26.91
N ILE A 322 1.40 -24.79 27.82
CA ILE A 322 1.63 -24.45 29.23
C ILE A 322 2.54 -23.22 29.37
N ALA A 323 3.56 -23.09 28.51
CA ALA A 323 4.42 -21.91 28.49
C ALA A 323 3.65 -20.59 28.33
N PHE A 324 2.58 -20.55 27.53
CA PHE A 324 1.70 -19.38 27.43
C PHE A 324 0.74 -19.24 28.62
N GLN A 325 0.25 -20.36 29.17
CA GLN A 325 -0.72 -20.35 30.26
C GLN A 325 -0.10 -20.02 31.62
N GLU A 326 1.17 -20.34 31.83
CA GLU A 326 1.86 -20.13 33.10
C GLU A 326 2.73 -18.87 33.10
N ALA A 327 3.06 -18.33 31.92
CA ALA A 327 3.82 -17.10 31.80
C ALA A 327 3.17 -15.96 32.59
N LYS A 328 4.01 -15.23 33.33
CA LYS A 328 3.67 -14.03 34.09
C LYS A 328 4.33 -12.78 33.53
N SER A 329 5.40 -12.91 32.75
CA SER A 329 6.11 -11.79 32.14
C SER A 329 6.44 -12.11 30.68
N ILE A 330 5.58 -11.59 29.79
CA ILE A 330 5.65 -11.86 28.35
C ILE A 330 6.33 -10.69 27.65
N LEU A 331 7.41 -10.97 26.92
CA LEU A 331 8.10 -10.01 26.07
C LEU A 331 7.77 -10.25 24.60
N LEU A 332 7.29 -9.19 23.94
CA LEU A 332 7.21 -9.12 22.49
C LEU A 332 8.38 -8.32 21.96
N VAL A 333 9.08 -8.89 20.97
CA VAL A 333 10.19 -8.23 20.28
C VAL A 333 9.79 -8.02 18.83
N THR A 334 9.58 -6.76 18.44
CA THR A 334 9.16 -6.34 17.10
C THR A 334 10.18 -5.41 16.45
N ALA A 335 10.05 -5.17 15.15
CA ALA A 335 11.01 -4.35 14.41
C ALA A 335 10.62 -2.88 14.46
N HIS A 336 9.33 -2.57 14.27
CA HIS A 336 8.84 -1.22 14.05
C HIS A 336 7.56 -0.90 14.84
N PRO A 337 7.24 0.40 15.02
CA PRO A 337 5.94 0.84 15.49
C PRO A 337 4.83 0.49 14.49
N ASP A 338 3.81 -0.27 14.95
CA ASP A 338 2.63 -0.84 14.27
C ASP A 338 2.60 -2.37 14.20
N ASP A 339 3.77 -3.01 14.25
CA ASP A 339 3.91 -4.46 14.23
C ASP A 339 3.06 -5.14 15.32
N GLU A 340 2.98 -4.50 16.49
CA GLU A 340 2.27 -5.01 17.65
C GLU A 340 0.78 -5.14 17.39
N THR A 341 0.21 -4.21 16.62
CA THR A 341 -1.22 -4.21 16.29
C THR A 341 -1.54 -4.95 15.00
N LEU A 342 -0.63 -4.96 14.02
CA LEU A 342 -0.81 -5.65 12.75
C LEU A 342 -0.66 -7.16 12.86
N PHE A 343 0.27 -7.64 13.68
CA PHE A 343 0.69 -9.03 13.66
C PHE A 343 0.51 -9.73 15.01
N PHE A 344 0.69 -9.03 16.12
CA PHE A 344 0.76 -9.66 17.45
C PHE A 344 -0.44 -9.41 18.35
N SER A 345 -1.43 -8.62 17.90
CA SER A 345 -2.66 -8.32 18.64
C SER A 345 -3.30 -9.52 19.37
N PRO A 346 -3.52 -10.70 18.74
CA PRO A 346 -4.09 -11.87 19.43
C PRO A 346 -3.22 -12.37 20.60
N THR A 347 -1.90 -12.31 20.44
CA THR A 347 -0.95 -12.76 21.45
C THR A 347 -0.81 -11.75 22.58
N ILE A 348 -0.76 -10.45 22.28
CA ILE A 348 -0.69 -9.39 23.29
C ILE A 348 -1.94 -9.42 24.18
N THR A 349 -3.12 -9.51 23.55
CA THR A 349 -4.40 -9.48 24.26
C THR A 349 -4.79 -10.83 24.90
N TYR A 350 -3.93 -11.85 24.79
CA TYR A 350 -4.15 -13.12 25.49
C TYR A 350 -4.07 -12.92 27.01
N ARG A 351 -5.09 -13.37 27.75
CA ARG A 351 -5.25 -13.19 29.22
C ARG A 351 -5.21 -11.74 29.69
N GLU A 352 -5.66 -10.80 28.87
CA GLU A 352 -5.71 -9.35 29.15
C GLU A 352 -6.31 -8.97 30.52
N ASN A 353 -7.27 -9.74 31.04
CA ASN A 353 -7.93 -9.49 32.33
C ASN A 353 -7.15 -10.06 33.53
N ASP A 354 -6.07 -10.80 33.30
CA ASP A 354 -5.24 -11.33 34.39
C ASP A 354 -4.21 -10.28 34.81
N ALA A 355 -4.48 -9.65 35.96
CA ALA A 355 -3.62 -8.63 36.54
C ALA A 355 -2.22 -9.15 36.95
N ASN A 356 -2.03 -10.48 37.03
CA ASN A 356 -0.74 -11.09 37.34
C ASN A 356 0.14 -11.29 36.11
N VAL A 357 -0.39 -11.05 34.90
CA VAL A 357 0.34 -11.19 33.64
C VAL A 357 0.80 -9.81 33.18
N LYS A 358 2.10 -9.60 33.22
CA LYS A 358 2.77 -8.42 32.67
C LYS A 358 3.13 -8.67 31.21
N ARG A 359 2.91 -7.65 30.39
CA ARG A 359 3.21 -7.65 28.96
C ARG A 359 4.18 -6.51 28.71
N SER A 360 5.21 -6.81 27.94
CA SER A 360 6.27 -5.88 27.61
C SER A 360 6.51 -5.91 26.11
N LEU A 361 6.76 -4.76 25.52
CA LEU A 361 7.02 -4.58 24.10
C LEU A 361 8.37 -3.88 23.93
N LEU A 362 9.27 -4.57 23.23
CA LEU A 362 10.55 -4.04 22.79
C LEU A 362 10.51 -3.87 21.27
N VAL A 363 10.51 -2.64 20.81
CA VAL A 363 10.55 -2.26 19.40
C VAL A 363 11.97 -1.84 19.06
N ILE A 364 12.62 -2.56 18.16
CA ILE A 364 14.07 -2.42 17.90
C ILE A 364 14.42 -1.12 17.17
N SER A 365 13.49 -0.54 16.42
CA SER A 365 13.69 0.72 15.70
C SER A 365 12.48 1.63 15.85
N SER A 366 12.71 2.94 15.82
CA SER A 366 11.66 3.98 15.79
C SER A 366 10.87 4.01 14.48
N GLY A 367 11.26 3.21 13.48
CA GLY A 367 10.63 3.23 12.16
C GLY A 367 10.92 4.53 11.41
N ASN A 368 12.09 5.13 11.60
CA ASN A 368 12.40 6.46 11.07
C ASN A 368 12.83 6.49 9.60
N TYR A 369 12.55 5.43 8.82
CA TYR A 369 12.95 5.37 7.40
C TYR A 369 12.38 6.54 6.58
N ASP A 370 11.15 6.96 6.88
CA ASP A 370 10.47 8.08 6.22
C ASP A 370 10.61 9.42 6.97
N GLY A 371 11.50 9.52 7.97
CA GLY A 371 11.67 10.72 8.80
C GLY A 371 10.52 10.96 9.81
N LEU A 372 9.72 9.93 10.10
CA LEU A 372 8.55 10.00 10.98
C LEU A 372 8.75 9.33 12.35
N GLY A 373 10.00 9.04 12.73
CA GLY A 373 10.38 8.29 13.94
C GLY A 373 9.72 8.82 15.21
N ASP A 374 9.90 10.10 15.53
CA ASP A 374 9.34 10.72 16.75
C ASP A 374 7.82 10.60 16.85
N LYS A 375 7.14 10.76 15.70
CA LYS A 375 5.69 10.58 15.62
C LYS A 375 5.31 9.13 15.86
N ARG A 376 5.96 8.19 15.17
CA ARG A 376 5.72 6.75 15.30
C ARG A 376 6.00 6.22 16.72
N GLN A 377 6.99 6.78 17.42
CA GLN A 377 7.21 6.49 18.84
C GLN A 377 6.02 6.93 19.69
N SER A 378 5.51 8.15 19.48
CA SER A 378 4.35 8.67 20.21
C SER A 378 3.07 7.85 19.91
N GLU A 379 2.88 7.45 18.66
CA GLU A 379 1.78 6.58 18.22
C GLU A 379 1.87 5.20 18.87
N LEU A 380 3.07 4.61 18.95
CA LEU A 380 3.33 3.35 19.65
C LEU A 380 2.98 3.41 21.13
N HIS A 381 3.41 4.44 21.85
CA HIS A 381 3.09 4.58 23.27
C HIS A 381 1.57 4.68 23.50
N SER A 382 0.88 5.41 22.62
CA SER A 382 -0.58 5.48 22.64
C SER A 382 -1.24 4.12 22.33
N SER A 383 -0.68 3.35 21.40
CA SER A 383 -1.11 1.97 21.09
C SER A 383 -0.90 1.02 22.28
N CYS A 384 0.28 1.09 22.93
CA CYS A 384 0.62 0.32 24.14
C CYS A 384 -0.39 0.57 25.27
N GLU A 385 -0.78 1.83 25.51
CA GLU A 385 -1.82 2.17 26.49
C GLU A 385 -3.14 1.44 26.18
N LYS A 386 -3.58 1.44 24.91
CA LYS A 386 -4.80 0.72 24.50
C LYS A 386 -4.69 -0.79 24.66
N LEU A 387 -3.49 -1.34 24.51
CA LEU A 387 -3.20 -2.78 24.69
C LEU A 387 -3.02 -3.17 26.16
N GLY A 388 -3.02 -2.21 27.09
CA GLY A 388 -2.80 -2.45 28.52
C GLY A 388 -1.33 -2.75 28.87
N ILE A 389 -0.40 -2.26 28.06
CA ILE A 389 1.04 -2.32 28.32
C ILE A 389 1.42 -1.02 29.03
N SER A 390 2.04 -1.12 30.20
CA SER A 390 2.47 0.06 30.94
C SER A 390 3.64 0.76 30.24
N GLU A 391 3.76 2.07 30.44
CA GLU A 391 4.75 2.90 29.77
C GLU A 391 6.19 2.42 30.01
N ASP A 392 6.50 1.94 31.22
CA ASP A 392 7.82 1.38 31.58
C ASP A 392 8.14 0.03 30.92
N GLN A 393 7.12 -0.62 30.36
CA GLN A 393 7.19 -1.90 29.65
C GLN A 393 6.99 -1.75 28.14
N CYS A 394 6.82 -0.53 27.61
CA CYS A 394 6.72 -0.24 26.19
C CYS A 394 7.92 0.59 25.76
N VAL A 395 8.93 -0.04 25.16
CA VAL A 395 10.17 0.63 24.77
C VAL A 395 10.37 0.53 23.27
N VAL A 396 10.69 1.68 22.68
CA VAL A 396 11.16 1.83 21.31
C VAL A 396 12.59 2.35 21.33
N LEU A 397 13.46 1.70 20.58
CA LEU A 397 14.86 2.05 20.49
C LEU A 397 15.13 2.92 19.26
N ASP A 398 16.10 3.81 19.39
CA ASP A 398 16.56 4.67 18.30
C ASP A 398 18.10 4.59 18.19
N ILE A 399 18.57 3.38 17.87
CA ILE A 399 20.01 3.07 17.77
C ILE A 399 20.44 3.23 16.31
N ALA A 400 21.55 3.90 16.06
CA ALA A 400 22.01 4.25 14.71
C ALA A 400 22.23 3.00 13.81
N GLU A 401 22.76 1.92 14.38
CA GLU A 401 23.07 0.68 13.69
C GLU A 401 21.82 -0.19 13.42
N LEU A 402 20.71 0.09 14.12
CA LEU A 402 19.45 -0.65 14.06
C LEU A 402 18.30 0.23 13.53
N GLN A 403 18.63 1.23 12.71
CA GLN A 403 17.63 2.08 12.06
C GLN A 403 16.81 1.30 11.03
N ASP A 404 15.57 1.75 10.85
CA ASP A 404 14.66 1.18 9.87
C ASP A 404 15.23 1.38 8.45
N ASN A 405 15.31 0.27 7.73
CA ASN A 405 15.82 0.22 6.37
C ASN A 405 15.43 -1.11 5.73
N PRO A 406 14.52 -1.13 4.76
CA PRO A 406 14.01 -2.36 4.15
C PRO A 406 15.05 -3.12 3.33
N LYS A 407 16.28 -2.60 3.20
CA LYS A 407 17.40 -3.22 2.46
C LYS A 407 18.57 -3.64 3.33
N GLN A 408 18.59 -3.29 4.62
CA GLN A 408 19.73 -3.52 5.50
C GLN A 408 19.42 -4.63 6.51
N TRP A 409 20.35 -5.57 6.64
CA TRP A 409 20.29 -6.60 7.68
C TRP A 409 20.88 -6.05 8.98
N TRP A 410 20.17 -6.20 10.10
CA TRP A 410 20.66 -5.79 11.41
C TRP A 410 21.60 -6.82 12.03
N ASP A 411 22.56 -6.36 12.83
CA ASP A 411 23.47 -7.25 13.53
C ASP A 411 22.71 -8.10 14.57
N GLY A 412 22.79 -9.42 14.40
CA GLY A 412 22.14 -10.37 15.28
C GLY A 412 22.75 -10.42 16.69
N ASP A 413 24.02 -10.04 16.87
CA ASP A 413 24.61 -9.92 18.21
C ASP A 413 24.03 -8.73 18.97
N MET A 414 23.87 -7.58 18.32
CA MET A 414 23.22 -6.41 18.94
C MET A 414 21.78 -6.72 19.36
N VAL A 415 20.99 -7.34 18.47
CA VAL A 415 19.61 -7.74 18.80
C VAL A 415 19.60 -8.76 19.96
N LYS A 416 20.50 -9.74 19.95
CA LYS A 416 20.64 -10.71 21.05
C LYS A 416 20.91 -10.01 22.38
N ASP A 417 21.86 -9.08 22.41
CA ASP A 417 22.29 -8.40 23.63
C ASP A 417 21.18 -7.50 24.19
N LEU A 418 20.41 -6.85 23.30
CA LEU A 418 19.20 -6.11 23.67
C LEU A 418 18.15 -7.04 24.29
N VAL A 419 17.84 -8.16 23.64
CA VAL A 419 16.88 -9.15 24.16
C VAL A 419 17.32 -9.69 25.53
N SER A 420 18.61 -9.99 25.69
CA SER A 420 19.17 -10.43 26.97
C SER A 420 19.00 -9.36 28.06
N SER A 421 19.29 -8.10 27.73
CA SER A 421 19.19 -6.98 28.68
C SER A 421 17.75 -6.76 29.15
N TYR A 422 16.78 -6.81 28.23
CA TYR A 422 15.36 -6.65 28.55
C TYR A 422 14.75 -7.89 29.21
N LYS A 423 15.24 -9.10 28.92
CA LYS A 423 14.86 -10.32 29.65
C LYS A 423 15.18 -10.17 31.14
N GLU A 424 16.38 -9.71 31.48
CA GLU A 424 16.77 -9.48 32.87
C GLU A 424 16.00 -8.33 33.50
N LYS A 425 15.90 -7.19 32.81
CA LYS A 425 15.21 -5.99 33.30
C LYS A 425 13.75 -6.25 33.66
N TRP A 426 13.04 -7.05 32.85
CA TRP A 426 11.61 -7.29 33.00
C TRP A 426 11.27 -8.68 33.53
N HIS A 427 12.29 -9.46 33.95
CA HIS A 427 12.15 -10.82 34.46
C HIS A 427 11.26 -11.70 33.56
N VAL A 428 11.58 -11.70 32.27
CA VAL A 428 10.76 -12.30 31.21
C VAL A 428 10.81 -13.83 31.30
N ASP A 429 9.64 -14.47 31.26
CA ASP A 429 9.49 -15.93 31.25
C ASP A 429 8.92 -16.49 29.92
N LEU A 430 8.52 -15.61 28.99
CA LEU A 430 8.09 -15.97 27.63
C LEU A 430 8.47 -14.88 26.62
N ILE A 431 9.08 -15.28 25.49
CA ILE A 431 9.43 -14.37 24.38
C ILE A 431 8.57 -14.68 23.15
N VAL A 432 8.08 -13.65 22.47
CA VAL A 432 7.35 -13.76 21.20
C VAL A 432 7.96 -12.81 20.16
N THR A 433 8.18 -13.31 18.94
CA THR A 433 8.73 -12.51 17.84
C THR A 433 8.34 -13.08 16.46
N PHE A 434 8.94 -12.57 15.38
CA PHE A 434 8.76 -13.07 14.01
C PHE A 434 9.44 -14.41 13.77
N ASP A 435 8.93 -15.17 12.80
CA ASP A 435 9.69 -16.28 12.21
C ASP A 435 10.70 -15.79 11.14
N GLN A 436 11.44 -16.74 10.58
CA GLN A 436 12.47 -16.48 9.55
C GLN A 436 11.91 -15.89 8.25
N GLY A 437 10.59 -15.96 8.05
CA GLY A 437 9.89 -15.39 6.92
C GLY A 437 9.59 -13.90 7.08
N GLY A 438 9.63 -13.35 8.31
CA GLY A 438 9.42 -11.93 8.55
C GLY A 438 8.08 -11.41 8.03
N ILE A 439 7.02 -12.21 8.16
CA ILE A 439 5.66 -11.98 7.67
C ILE A 439 5.57 -11.87 6.14
N SER A 440 6.06 -10.78 5.57
CA SER A 440 6.08 -10.45 4.14
C SER A 440 7.48 -10.57 3.52
N GLY A 441 8.48 -10.97 4.30
CA GLY A 441 9.89 -10.99 3.88
C GLY A 441 10.68 -9.75 4.31
N HIS A 442 10.10 -8.88 5.15
CA HIS A 442 10.77 -7.65 5.59
C HIS A 442 12.09 -7.96 6.29
N ILE A 443 13.18 -7.32 5.85
CA ILE A 443 14.53 -7.66 6.27
C ILE A 443 14.76 -7.43 7.78
N ASN A 444 14.20 -6.36 8.33
CA ASN A 444 14.29 -6.06 9.76
C ASN A 444 13.55 -7.10 10.61
N HIS A 445 12.35 -7.56 10.19
CA HIS A 445 11.61 -8.60 10.91
C HIS A 445 12.42 -9.91 10.94
N ARG A 446 13.05 -10.25 9.82
CA ARG A 446 13.94 -11.42 9.71
C ARG A 446 15.20 -11.26 10.55
N SER A 447 15.73 -10.05 10.65
CA SER A 447 16.90 -9.74 11.48
C SER A 447 16.56 -9.87 12.98
N VAL A 448 15.39 -9.36 13.41
CA VAL A 448 14.87 -9.58 14.77
C VAL A 448 14.72 -11.08 15.06
N SER A 449 14.10 -11.83 14.14
CA SER A 449 13.95 -13.28 14.26
C SER A 449 15.31 -13.99 14.44
N ALA A 450 16.31 -13.59 13.65
CA ALA A 450 17.66 -14.15 13.74
C ALA A 450 18.35 -13.81 15.06
N GLY A 451 18.24 -12.58 15.55
CA GLY A 451 18.80 -12.16 16.83
C GLY A 451 18.17 -12.88 18.02
N VAL A 452 16.83 -12.97 18.08
CA VAL A 452 16.11 -13.72 19.12
C VAL A 452 16.47 -15.21 19.05
N ARG A 453 16.56 -15.80 17.86
CA ARG A 453 16.99 -17.19 17.70
C ARG A 453 18.40 -17.39 18.22
N LYS A 454 19.32 -16.47 17.91
CA LYS A 454 20.71 -16.51 18.39
C LYS A 454 20.77 -16.41 19.91
N TYR A 455 19.96 -15.53 20.53
CA TYR A 455 19.82 -15.43 21.99
C TYR A 455 19.42 -16.78 22.60
N VAL A 456 18.31 -17.38 22.14
CA VAL A 456 17.79 -18.66 22.66
C VAL A 456 18.78 -19.81 22.47
N GLN A 457 19.48 -19.86 21.33
CA GLN A 457 20.42 -20.94 21.04
C GLN A 457 21.75 -20.83 21.81
N SER A 458 22.12 -19.62 22.25
CA SER A 458 23.40 -19.38 22.93
C SER A 458 23.27 -19.13 24.43
N THR A 459 22.05 -19.13 24.97
CA THR A 459 21.75 -18.82 26.38
C THR A 459 21.05 -20.02 27.01
N PRO A 460 21.71 -20.80 27.89
CA PRO A 460 21.14 -22.03 28.46
C PRO A 460 19.85 -21.84 29.25
N ASP A 461 19.67 -20.68 29.89
CA ASP A 461 18.51 -20.31 30.71
C ASP A 461 17.49 -19.43 29.96
N ALA A 462 17.55 -19.38 28.62
CA ALA A 462 16.60 -18.61 27.84
C ALA A 462 15.15 -19.07 28.10
N PRO A 463 14.20 -18.15 28.30
CA PRO A 463 12.78 -18.49 28.40
C PRO A 463 12.28 -19.11 27.10
N ALA A 464 11.11 -19.76 27.18
CA ALA A 464 10.45 -20.28 25.99
C ALA A 464 10.22 -19.15 24.97
N ALA A 465 10.56 -19.40 23.70
CA ALA A 465 10.39 -18.43 22.63
C ALA A 465 9.48 -18.97 21.54
N TYR A 466 8.48 -18.19 21.16
CA TYR A 466 7.55 -18.52 20.07
C TYR A 466 7.70 -17.51 18.93
N MET A 467 7.55 -18.02 17.72
CA MET A 467 7.67 -17.23 16.50
C MET A 467 6.33 -17.22 15.76
N LEU A 468 5.89 -16.03 15.36
CA LEU A 468 4.70 -15.85 14.56
C LEU A 468 4.95 -16.42 13.16
N GLN A 469 4.17 -17.43 12.80
CA GLN A 469 4.31 -18.14 11.54
C GLN A 469 3.88 -17.26 10.36
N SER A 470 4.79 -17.06 9.41
CA SER A 470 4.52 -16.41 8.14
C SER A 470 3.59 -17.27 7.28
N THR A 471 2.51 -16.65 6.78
CA THR A 471 1.54 -17.30 5.90
C THR A 471 1.50 -16.63 4.51
N PRO A 472 1.06 -17.35 3.46
CA PRO A 472 0.84 -16.75 2.15
C PRO A 472 -0.14 -15.56 2.20
N LEU A 473 0.04 -14.60 1.29
CA LEU A 473 -0.76 -13.37 1.25
C LEU A 473 -2.27 -13.61 1.24
N LEU A 474 -2.76 -14.60 0.48
CA LEU A 474 -4.17 -14.95 0.42
C LEU A 474 -4.77 -15.29 1.79
N ARG A 475 -3.98 -15.93 2.67
CA ARG A 475 -4.38 -16.33 4.01
C ARG A 475 -4.50 -15.13 4.96
N LYS A 476 -3.66 -14.11 4.79
CA LYS A 476 -3.68 -12.87 5.59
C LYS A 476 -4.95 -12.05 5.37
N TYR A 477 -5.51 -12.10 4.15
CA TYR A 477 -6.68 -11.30 3.76
C TYR A 477 -7.98 -12.13 3.62
N SER A 478 -7.99 -13.40 4.02
CA SER A 478 -9.20 -14.23 3.95
C SER A 478 -10.12 -14.11 5.18
N SER A 479 -9.81 -13.24 6.13
CA SER A 479 -10.62 -13.04 7.36
C SER A 479 -10.90 -14.38 8.06
N LEU A 480 -12.11 -14.58 8.61
CA LEU A 480 -12.51 -15.81 9.29
C LEU A 480 -12.37 -17.08 8.44
N LEU A 481 -12.33 -16.98 7.10
CA LEU A 481 -12.10 -18.14 6.23
C LEU A 481 -10.71 -18.75 6.45
N ASP A 482 -9.74 -17.96 6.93
CA ASP A 482 -8.40 -18.48 7.23
C ASP A 482 -8.38 -19.46 8.43
N LEU A 483 -9.42 -19.44 9.26
CA LEU A 483 -9.52 -20.37 10.38
C LEU A 483 -9.56 -21.83 9.91
N ILE A 484 -10.10 -22.11 8.72
CA ILE A 484 -10.11 -23.47 8.16
C ILE A 484 -8.68 -23.98 7.96
N PRO A 485 -7.83 -23.37 7.10
CA PRO A 485 -6.45 -23.83 6.94
C PRO A 485 -5.58 -23.66 8.19
N THR A 486 -5.85 -22.67 9.06
CA THR A 486 -5.17 -22.52 10.36
C THR A 486 -5.47 -23.67 11.31
N SER A 487 -6.67 -24.23 11.27
CA SER A 487 -7.08 -25.32 12.16
C SER A 487 -6.53 -26.68 11.73
N ILE A 488 -6.16 -26.87 10.46
CA ILE A 488 -5.71 -28.18 9.92
C ILE A 488 -4.50 -28.74 10.70
N PRO A 489 -3.41 -28.00 10.94
CA PRO A 489 -2.28 -28.49 11.75
C PRO A 489 -2.64 -28.81 13.20
N PHE A 490 -3.77 -28.30 13.70
CA PHE A 490 -4.28 -28.51 15.05
C PHE A 490 -5.46 -29.48 15.10
N ALA A 491 -5.89 -30.06 13.97
CA ALA A 491 -7.13 -30.83 13.89
C ALA A 491 -7.23 -31.96 14.92
N TRP A 492 -6.14 -32.72 15.12
CA TRP A 492 -6.09 -33.77 16.14
C TRP A 492 -6.16 -33.20 17.57
N ARG A 493 -5.54 -32.05 17.82
CA ARG A 493 -5.56 -31.38 19.13
C ARG A 493 -6.96 -30.84 19.44
N ILE A 494 -7.62 -30.25 18.45
CA ILE A 494 -9.00 -29.76 18.54
C ILE A 494 -9.94 -30.94 18.80
N LEU A 495 -9.81 -32.03 18.05
CA LEU A 495 -10.63 -33.23 18.24
C LEU A 495 -10.43 -33.81 19.65
N LYS A 496 -9.18 -33.95 20.09
CA LYS A 496 -8.87 -34.41 21.45
C LYS A 496 -9.46 -33.47 22.49
N ALA A 497 -9.43 -32.16 22.25
CA ALA A 497 -10.01 -31.16 23.13
C ALA A 497 -11.52 -31.24 23.27
N LEU A 498 -12.22 -31.60 22.20
CA LEU A 498 -13.66 -31.83 22.23
C LEU A 498 -14.05 -33.16 22.92
N LEU A 499 -13.19 -34.17 22.85
CA LEU A 499 -13.51 -35.53 23.32
C LEU A 499 -13.00 -35.83 24.73
N THR A 500 -12.06 -35.05 25.26
CA THR A 500 -11.41 -35.33 26.54
C THR A 500 -11.20 -34.06 27.36
N THR A 501 -11.40 -34.16 28.67
CA THR A 501 -11.07 -33.07 29.60
C THR A 501 -9.55 -32.89 29.68
N PRO A 502 -9.04 -31.65 29.76
CA PRO A 502 -7.63 -31.43 30.02
C PRO A 502 -7.30 -31.96 31.42
N LEU A 503 -6.22 -32.75 31.55
CA LEU A 503 -5.75 -33.26 32.83
C LEU A 503 -5.55 -32.08 33.81
N SER A 504 -6.33 -32.07 34.90
CA SER A 504 -6.06 -31.20 36.05
C SER A 504 -4.71 -31.58 36.65
N LYS A 505 -4.00 -30.59 37.20
CA LYS A 505 -2.68 -30.78 37.84
C LYS A 505 -2.67 -31.76 39.02
N GLU A 506 -3.82 -32.18 39.52
CA GLU A 506 -3.95 -33.20 40.57
C GLU A 506 -4.53 -34.48 39.98
N VAL A 507 -3.73 -35.55 40.04
CA VAL A 507 -4.06 -36.89 39.58
C VAL A 507 -4.81 -37.61 40.70
N GLU A 508 -6.12 -37.79 40.58
CA GLU A 508 -6.80 -38.89 41.27
C GLU A 508 -6.58 -40.16 40.44
N HIS A 509 -5.77 -41.08 40.99
CA HIS A 509 -5.63 -42.44 40.51
C HIS A 509 -7.00 -43.11 40.54
N ASN A 510 -7.74 -43.16 39.42
CA ASN A 510 -8.64 -44.28 39.04
C ASN A 510 -9.51 -44.01 37.80
N THR A 511 -8.98 -43.49 36.69
CA THR A 511 -9.65 -43.65 35.39
C THR A 511 -8.66 -43.80 34.24
N VAL A 512 -8.98 -44.72 33.32
CA VAL A 512 -8.20 -45.01 32.11
C VAL A 512 -8.31 -43.82 31.15
N HIS A 513 -7.35 -42.89 31.22
CA HIS A 513 -7.29 -41.72 30.33
C HIS A 513 -5.90 -41.56 29.71
N ASP A 514 -5.90 -41.22 28.42
CA ASP A 514 -4.73 -41.07 27.54
C ASP A 514 -3.59 -40.23 28.16
N VAL A 515 -2.51 -40.91 28.54
CA VAL A 515 -1.34 -40.39 29.27
C VAL A 515 -0.36 -39.65 28.34
N VAL A 516 -0.83 -38.68 27.56
CA VAL A 516 0.09 -37.79 26.81
C VAL A 516 0.40 -36.58 27.69
N PRO A 517 1.64 -36.39 28.17
CA PRO A 517 2.00 -35.23 28.97
C PRO A 517 1.72 -33.94 28.20
N LEU A 518 1.12 -32.94 28.85
CA LEU A 518 0.80 -31.65 28.22
C LEU A 518 2.03 -30.95 27.62
N LEU A 519 3.23 -31.28 28.14
CA LEU A 519 4.53 -30.87 27.59
C LEU A 519 4.72 -31.23 26.10
N ALA A 520 4.08 -32.31 25.62
CA ALA A 520 4.14 -32.72 24.22
C ALA A 520 3.51 -31.71 23.26
N TYR A 521 2.69 -30.78 23.76
CA TYR A 521 2.02 -29.75 22.95
C TYR A 521 2.76 -28.41 22.89
N ASN A 522 3.90 -28.29 23.59
CA ASN A 522 4.62 -27.02 23.72
C ASN A 522 5.22 -26.46 22.43
N ASN A 523 5.28 -27.23 21.34
CA ASN A 523 5.91 -26.80 20.09
C ASN A 523 5.10 -25.79 19.26
N LYS A 524 3.78 -25.64 19.49
CA LYS A 524 2.91 -24.73 18.71
C LYS A 524 1.75 -24.21 19.55
N ALA A 525 1.45 -22.92 19.37
CA ALA A 525 0.29 -22.25 19.94
C ALA A 525 -0.71 -21.85 18.86
N LEU A 526 -2.01 -21.98 19.15
CA LEU A 526 -3.12 -21.46 18.36
C LEU A 526 -3.93 -20.49 19.22
N ILE A 527 -3.80 -19.20 18.94
CA ILE A 527 -4.48 -18.13 19.66
C ILE A 527 -5.42 -17.42 18.69
N VAL A 528 -6.70 -17.30 19.05
CA VAL A 528 -7.73 -16.64 18.25
C VAL A 528 -8.36 -15.55 19.10
N SER A 529 -8.37 -14.30 18.61
CA SER A 529 -8.99 -13.18 19.31
C SER A 529 -10.50 -13.38 19.45
N SER A 530 -11.04 -13.10 20.63
CA SER A 530 -12.47 -12.91 20.81
C SER A 530 -12.91 -11.58 20.21
N TRP A 531 -14.22 -11.34 20.10
CA TRP A 531 -14.73 -10.05 19.63
C TRP A 531 -14.30 -8.89 20.54
N LYS A 532 -14.21 -9.14 21.85
CA LYS A 532 -13.75 -8.16 22.84
C LYS A 532 -12.29 -7.78 22.57
N THR A 533 -11.40 -8.76 22.46
CA THR A 533 -9.96 -8.50 22.26
C THR A 533 -9.66 -7.97 20.86
N TYR A 534 -10.44 -8.36 19.85
CA TYR A 534 -10.39 -7.75 18.51
C TYR A 534 -10.70 -6.25 18.55
N ARG A 535 -11.71 -5.81 19.30
CA ARG A 535 -12.03 -4.39 19.46
C ARG A 535 -10.91 -3.60 20.14
N ILE A 536 -10.29 -4.16 21.18
CA ILE A 536 -9.13 -3.56 21.84
C ILE A 536 -8.01 -3.36 20.82
N SER A 537 -7.70 -4.41 20.06
CA SER A 537 -6.70 -4.40 19.00
C SER A 537 -6.99 -3.34 17.93
N ARG A 538 -8.25 -3.16 17.53
CA ARG A 538 -8.67 -2.11 16.59
C ARG A 538 -8.51 -0.71 17.14
N SER A 539 -8.74 -0.51 18.44
CA SER A 539 -8.53 0.78 19.11
C SER A 539 -7.05 1.13 19.25
N ALA A 540 -6.20 0.12 19.48
CA ALA A 540 -4.75 0.29 19.51
C ALA A 540 -4.22 0.61 18.10
N PHE A 541 -4.67 -0.14 17.09
CA PHE A 541 -4.29 0.11 15.70
C PHE A 541 -4.68 1.53 15.24
N SER A 542 -5.80 2.07 15.71
CA SER A 542 -6.23 3.42 15.37
C SER A 542 -5.37 4.54 15.98
N GLN A 543 -4.33 4.22 16.75
CA GLN A 543 -3.37 5.20 17.24
C GLN A 543 -2.22 5.44 16.25
N HIS A 544 -2.06 4.59 15.23
CA HIS A 544 -1.00 4.67 14.23
C HIS A 544 -1.42 5.46 12.99
N ASP A 545 -1.75 6.74 13.15
CA ASP A 545 -2.22 7.58 12.04
C ASP A 545 -1.21 7.69 10.89
N SER A 546 0.09 7.76 11.20
CA SER A 546 1.16 7.80 10.19
C SER A 546 1.21 6.54 9.33
N GLN A 547 0.88 5.38 9.90
CA GLN A 547 0.90 4.08 9.23
C GLN A 547 -0.44 3.76 8.56
N ILE A 548 -1.56 4.27 9.09
CA ILE A 548 -2.89 4.15 8.46
C ILE A 548 -2.91 4.87 7.11
N ALA A 549 -2.27 6.04 7.01
CA ALA A 549 -2.14 6.77 5.74
C ALA A 549 -1.32 5.99 4.70
N GLN A 550 -0.23 5.32 5.12
CA GLN A 550 0.58 4.45 4.24
C GLN A 550 -0.11 3.13 3.89
N GLN A 551 -0.94 2.58 4.78
CA GLN A 551 -1.73 1.38 4.50
C GLN A 551 -2.95 1.66 3.63
N LEU A 552 -3.51 2.87 3.65
CA LEU A 552 -4.55 3.29 2.70
C LEU A 552 -4.02 3.47 1.28
N THR A 553 -2.69 3.54 1.10
CA THR A 553 -2.03 3.44 -0.21
C THR A 553 -1.91 1.98 -0.70
N ILE A 554 -2.21 0.99 0.15
CA ILE A 554 -2.18 -0.46 -0.13
C ILE A 554 -3.56 -1.13 0.05
N ARG A 555 -4.59 -0.41 0.53
CA ARG A 555 -5.93 -0.96 0.78
C ARG A 555 -6.90 -0.81 -0.38
#